data_AF-A0A2N1W8I6-F1
#
_entry.id   AF-A0A2N1W8I6-F1
#
_cell.length_a   1.000
_cell.length_b   1.000
_cell.length_c   1.000
_cell.angle_alpha   90.00
_cell.angle_beta   90.00
_cell.angle_gamma   90.00
#
_symmetry.space_group_name_H-M   'P 1'
#
loop_
_entity.id
_entity.type
_entity.pdbx_description
1 polymer ?
#
loop_
_entity_poly.entity_id
_entity_poly.type
_entity_poly.pdbx_seq_one_letter_code
_entity_poly.pdbx_strand_id
1 'polypeptide(L)'
;MYKSAYHTMEQALFNYLYLSLYVHKKDAELYFNLSSDTEGQKHYVNILEAKEVKIKSVEIDGKAWEKFEDDYVLLPKGNNMKVKVVFGIE
;
A
#
# COMPACT_ATOMS: atom_id res chain seq x y z
N MET A 1 21.48 -15.53 -8.45
CA MET A 1 20.07 -15.95 -8.64
C MET A 1 19.08 -15.10 -7.85
N TYR A 2 19.38 -14.71 -6.60
CA TYR A 2 18.50 -13.83 -5.78
C TYR A 2 18.15 -12.47 -6.42
N LYS A 3 19.11 -11.80 -7.07
CA LYS A 3 18.89 -10.48 -7.68
C LYS A 3 17.86 -10.51 -8.82
N SER A 4 17.90 -11.54 -9.67
CA SER A 4 16.96 -11.70 -10.78
C SER A 4 15.54 -12.03 -10.32
N ALA A 5 15.40 -12.86 -9.28
CA ALA A 5 14.10 -13.19 -8.70
C ALA A 5 13.42 -11.96 -8.07
N TYR A 6 14.19 -11.12 -7.37
CA TYR A 6 13.69 -9.86 -6.80
C TYR A 6 13.10 -8.94 -7.88
N HIS A 7 13.87 -8.66 -8.93
CA HIS A 7 13.39 -7.82 -10.03
C HIS A 7 12.16 -8.41 -10.74
N THR A 8 12.05 -9.74 -10.81
CA THR A 8 10.88 -10.40 -11.40
C THR A 8 9.63 -10.19 -10.54
N MET A 9 9.74 -10.27 -9.20
CA MET A 9 8.61 -10.02 -8.30
C MET A 9 8.20 -8.54 -8.30
N GLU A 10 9.18 -7.64 -8.30
CA GLU A 10 8.93 -6.20 -8.43
C GLU A 10 8.19 -5.88 -9.73
N GLN A 11 8.64 -6.44 -10.86
CA GLN A 11 7.93 -6.29 -12.14
C GLN A 11 6.51 -6.87 -12.11
N ALA A 12 6.32 -8.04 -11.49
CA ALA A 12 4.99 -8.63 -11.34
C ALA A 12 4.05 -7.75 -10.51
N LEU A 13 4.55 -7.16 -9.43
CA LEU A 13 3.82 -6.21 -8.59
C LEU A 13 3.43 -4.96 -9.38
N PHE A 14 4.36 -4.33 -10.09
CA PHE A 14 4.07 -3.18 -10.95
C PHE A 14 3.02 -3.53 -12.02
N ASN A 15 3.18 -4.67 -12.70
CA ASN A 15 2.22 -5.12 -13.71
C ASN A 15 0.82 -5.30 -13.11
N TYR A 16 0.70 -5.89 -11.92
CA TYR A 16 -0.58 -6.02 -11.21
C TYR A 16 -1.23 -4.66 -10.95
N LEU A 17 -0.45 -3.70 -10.42
CA LEU A 17 -0.94 -2.36 -10.11
C LEU A 17 -1.39 -1.62 -11.38
N TYR A 18 -0.56 -1.59 -12.42
CA TYR A 18 -0.89 -0.95 -13.69
C TYR A 18 -2.13 -1.56 -14.35
N LEU A 19 -2.21 -2.89 -14.38
CA LEU A 19 -3.34 -3.59 -14.99
C LEU A 19 -4.64 -3.33 -14.22
N SER A 20 -4.61 -3.40 -12.89
CA SER A 20 -5.79 -3.18 -12.06
C SER A 20 -6.29 -1.74 -12.14
N LEU A 21 -5.39 -0.79 -11.88
CA LEU A 21 -5.72 0.63 -11.75
C LEU A 21 -5.95 1.29 -13.11
N TYR A 22 -5.02 1.15 -14.06
CA TYR A 22 -5.05 1.94 -15.29
C TYR A 22 -5.82 1.27 -16.42
N VAL A 23 -5.69 -0.05 -16.57
CA VAL A 23 -6.35 -0.79 -17.67
C VAL A 23 -7.76 -1.18 -17.27
N HIS A 24 -7.94 -1.81 -16.12
CA HIS A 24 -9.24 -2.29 -15.68
C HIS A 24 -10.08 -1.23 -14.95
N LYS A 25 -9.48 -0.10 -14.55
CA LYS A 25 -10.16 0.96 -13.78
C LYS A 25 -10.82 0.41 -12.52
N LYS A 26 -10.13 -0.52 -11.85
CA LYS A 26 -10.54 -1.17 -10.61
C LYS A 26 -9.57 -0.87 -9.50
N ASP A 27 -10.05 -1.06 -8.29
CA ASP A 27 -9.24 -0.88 -7.10
C ASP A 27 -8.18 -1.99 -7.00
N ALA A 28 -7.04 -1.64 -6.39
CA ALA A 28 -5.94 -2.56 -6.15
C ALA A 28 -5.69 -2.69 -4.65
N GLU A 29 -5.39 -3.89 -4.18
CA GLU A 29 -5.11 -4.15 -2.77
C GLU A 29 -3.65 -4.50 -2.57
N LEU A 30 -2.98 -3.83 -1.62
CA LEU A 30 -1.66 -4.21 -1.16
C LEU A 30 -1.67 -4.53 0.33
N TYR A 31 -0.84 -5.49 0.71
CA TYR A 31 -0.71 -5.98 2.07
C TYR A 31 0.72 -5.76 2.53
N PHE A 32 0.88 -5.09 3.66
CA PHE A 32 2.16 -4.74 4.27
C PHE A 32 2.26 -5.34 5.66
N ASN A 33 3.47 -5.72 6.06
CA ASN A 33 3.81 -6.01 7.45
C ASN A 33 4.65 -4.86 7.98
N LEU A 34 4.06 -4.00 8.81
CA LEU A 34 4.68 -2.75 9.26
C LEU A 34 4.89 -2.75 10.78
N SER A 35 5.89 -1.99 11.21
CA SER A 35 6.14 -1.71 12.62
C SER A 35 6.37 -0.21 12.78
N SER A 36 5.97 0.32 13.92
CA SER A 36 6.16 1.72 14.27
C SER A 36 6.39 1.87 15.77
N ASP A 37 7.47 2.56 16.12
CA ASP A 37 7.85 2.85 17.50
C ASP A 37 7.08 4.04 18.10
N THR A 38 6.48 4.87 17.24
CA THR A 38 5.81 6.12 17.61
C THR A 38 4.40 6.19 17.03
N GLU A 39 3.45 6.64 17.85
CA GLU A 39 2.09 6.87 17.39
C GLU A 39 2.07 7.99 16.33
N GLY A 40 1.36 7.74 15.22
CA GLY A 40 1.21 8.71 14.13
C GLY A 40 2.41 8.79 13.19
N GLN A 41 3.30 7.81 13.18
CA GLN A 41 4.39 7.77 12.19
C GLN A 41 3.80 7.63 10.77
N LYS A 42 4.21 8.52 9.86
CA LYS A 42 3.83 8.45 8.44
C LYS A 42 4.52 7.28 7.76
N HIS A 43 3.75 6.49 7.02
CA HIS A 43 4.26 5.46 6.14
C HIS A 43 3.64 5.62 4.74
N TYR A 44 4.48 5.93 3.75
CA TYR A 44 4.05 6.08 2.37
C TYR A 44 3.85 4.70 1.74
N VAL A 45 2.68 4.47 1.16
CA VAL A 45 2.25 3.15 0.67
C VAL A 45 2.00 3.13 -0.84
N ASN A 46 1.98 4.30 -1.49
CA ASN A 46 1.87 4.39 -2.94
C ASN A 46 3.23 4.09 -3.61
N ILE A 47 3.39 2.84 -4.06
CA ILE A 47 4.61 2.36 -4.71
C ILE A 47 4.76 2.90 -6.15
N LEU A 48 3.67 3.34 -6.77
CA LEU A 48 3.71 3.90 -8.13
C LEU A 48 4.20 5.35 -8.16
N GLU A 49 4.22 6.04 -7.02
CA GLU A 49 4.52 7.48 -6.89
C GLU A 49 3.68 8.39 -7.80
N ALA A 50 2.58 7.85 -8.34
CA ALA A 50 1.67 8.53 -9.24
C ALA A 50 0.61 9.30 -8.43
N LYS A 51 0.42 10.59 -8.72
CA LYS A 51 -0.45 11.48 -7.92
C LYS A 51 -1.93 11.17 -8.03
N GLU A 52 -2.33 10.57 -9.14
CA GLU A 52 -3.69 10.12 -9.42
C GLU A 52 -4.06 8.84 -8.65
N VAL A 53 -3.08 8.14 -8.09
CA VAL A 53 -3.31 6.94 -7.26
C VAL A 53 -3.51 7.38 -5.82
N LYS A 54 -4.69 7.12 -5.30
CA LYS A 54 -5.14 7.54 -3.96
C LYS A 54 -5.45 6.34 -3.08
N ILE A 55 -5.20 6.48 -1.78
CA ILE A 55 -5.70 5.52 -0.79
C ILE A 55 -7.21 5.70 -0.64
N LYS A 56 -7.97 4.62 -0.84
CA LYS A 56 -9.42 4.58 -0.62
C LYS A 56 -9.80 4.10 0.76
N SER A 57 -9.08 3.10 1.28
CA SER A 57 -9.33 2.56 2.61
C SER A 57 -8.09 1.84 3.15
N VAL A 58 -7.97 1.84 4.48
CA VAL A 58 -6.92 1.13 5.20
C VAL A 58 -7.54 0.23 6.25
N GLU A 59 -7.01 -0.97 6.40
CA GLU A 59 -7.25 -1.84 7.55
C GLU A 59 -5.93 -2.15 8.25
N ILE A 60 -5.92 -2.08 9.58
CA ILE A 60 -4.80 -2.53 10.41
C ILE A 60 -5.30 -3.67 11.30
N ASP A 61 -4.66 -4.84 11.17
CA ASP A 61 -5.03 -6.07 11.88
C ASP A 61 -6.52 -6.43 11.71
N GLY A 62 -7.04 -6.23 10.50
CA GLY A 62 -8.43 -6.52 10.12
C GLY A 62 -9.46 -5.51 10.64
N LYS A 63 -9.01 -4.37 11.20
CA LYS A 63 -9.89 -3.28 11.66
C LYS A 63 -9.74 -2.08 10.74
N ALA A 64 -10.86 -1.47 10.38
CA ALA A 64 -10.87 -0.22 9.61
C ALA A 64 -10.02 0.85 10.33
N TRP A 65 -9.24 1.58 9.54
CA TRP A 65 -8.33 2.61 10.03
C TRP A 65 -8.57 3.90 9.27
N GLU A 66 -8.84 4.97 10.01
CA GLU A 66 -9.27 6.26 9.44
C GLU A 66 -8.13 7.29 9.36
N LYS A 67 -6.98 7.01 10.00
CA LYS A 67 -5.85 7.96 10.01
C LYS A 67 -4.93 7.69 8.81
N PHE A 68 -5.35 8.13 7.63
CA PHE A 68 -4.55 8.13 6.41
C PHE A 68 -4.89 9.34 5.54
N GLU A 69 -3.99 9.69 4.64
CA GLU A 69 -4.18 10.68 3.58
C GLU A 69 -3.94 10.01 2.22
N ASP A 70 -4.05 10.77 1.13
CA ASP A 70 -3.93 10.31 -0.26
C ASP A 70 -2.77 9.34 -0.55
N ASP A 71 -1.62 9.51 0.09
CA ASP A 71 -0.36 8.80 -0.21
C ASP A 71 0.32 8.14 1.00
N TYR A 72 -0.13 8.42 2.22
CA TYR A 72 0.44 7.85 3.45
C TYR A 72 -0.59 7.43 4.49
N VAL A 73 -0.21 6.44 5.29
CA VAL A 73 -0.93 5.97 6.47
C VAL A 73 -0.23 6.49 7.73
N LEU A 74 -0.98 6.97 8.71
CA LEU A 74 -0.47 7.27 10.05
C LEU A 74 -0.58 6.00 10.90
N LEU A 75 0.55 5.37 11.18
CA LEU A 75 0.59 4.10 11.90
C LEU A 75 0.37 4.31 13.40
N PRO A 76 -0.38 3.42 14.08
CA PRO A 76 -0.34 3.35 15.53
C PRO A 76 1.00 2.78 15.99
N LYS A 77 1.34 3.01 17.26
CA LYS A 77 2.49 2.35 17.86
C LYS A 77 2.23 0.84 17.93
N GLY A 78 3.09 0.03 17.32
CA GLY A 78 2.91 -1.41 17.24
C GLY A 78 3.98 -2.13 16.43
N ASN A 79 4.03 -3.46 16.54
CA ASN A 79 4.95 -4.32 15.80
C ASN A 79 4.18 -5.35 15.00
N ASN A 80 4.70 -5.72 13.82
CA ASN A 80 4.14 -6.76 12.95
C ASN A 80 2.66 -6.53 12.59
N MET A 81 2.27 -5.27 12.42
CA MET A 81 0.91 -4.87 12.05
C MET A 81 0.64 -5.29 10.60
N LYS A 82 -0.46 -6.01 10.40
CA LYS A 82 -0.92 -6.39 9.06
C LYS A 82 -1.74 -5.25 8.50
N VAL A 83 -1.15 -4.50 7.58
CA VAL A 83 -1.78 -3.33 6.99
C VAL A 83 -2.26 -3.67 5.58
N LYS A 84 -3.57 -3.62 5.36
CA LYS A 84 -4.18 -3.72 4.04
C LYS A 84 -4.49 -2.31 3.57
N VAL A 85 -4.05 -1.96 2.35
CA VAL A 85 -4.35 -0.68 1.71
C VAL A 85 -5.05 -0.95 0.39
N VAL A 86 -6.18 -0.28 0.19
CA VAL A 86 -6.92 -0.30 -1.08
C VAL A 86 -6.64 1.01 -1.81
N PHE A 87 -6.21 0.92 -3.06
CA PHE A 87 -5.94 2.06 -3.93
C PHE A 87 -6.99 2.17 -5.03
N GLY A 88 -7.25 3.39 -5.47
CA GLY A 88 -7.98 3.68 -6.70
C GLY A 88 -7.36 4.83 -7.48
N ILE A 89 -7.84 5.03 -8.70
CA ILE A 89 -7.52 6.23 -9.51
C ILE A 89 -8.68 7.21 -9.36
N GLU A 90 -8.35 8.48 -9.11
CA GLU A 90 -9.27 9.63 -9.17
C GLU A 90 -8.98 10.54 -10.37
#